data_AF-A0A3R9G9I5-F1
#
_entry.id   AF-A0A3R9G9I5-F1
#
_cell.length_a   1.000
_cell.length_b   1.000
_cell.length_c   1.000
_cell.angle_alpha   90.00
_cell.angle_beta   90.00
_cell.angle_gamma   90.00
#
_symmetry.space_group_name_H-M   'P 1'
#
loop_
_entity.id
_entity.type
_entity.pdbx_description
1 polymer ?
#
loop_
_entity_poly.entity_id
_entity_poly.type
_entity_poly.pdbx_seq_one_letter_code
_entity_poly.pdbx_strand_id
1 'polypeptide(L)' 'MSLENAPDDVKLAVDLIMLLETHNIAPDTALSALEMVRQDFLRKQREAEKAE' A
#
# COMPACT_ATOMS: atom_id res chain seq x y z
N MET A 1 -12.85 -16.78 -10.01
CA MET A 1 -13.37 -15.44 -9.69
C MET A 1 -12.28 -14.47 -10.00
N SER A 2 -12.51 -13.58 -10.96
CA SER A 2 -11.47 -12.69 -11.48
C SER A 2 -11.31 -11.45 -10.60
N LEU A 3 -10.06 -11.00 -10.44
CA LEU A 3 -9.67 -9.74 -9.78
C LEU A 3 -10.30 -8.50 -10.43
N GLU A 4 -10.88 -8.61 -11.62
CA GLU A 4 -11.53 -7.52 -12.35
C GLU A 4 -12.66 -6.83 -11.57
N ASN A 5 -13.39 -7.56 -10.72
CA ASN A 5 -14.49 -7.02 -9.90
C ASN A 5 -14.09 -6.68 -8.46
N ALA A 6 -12.81 -6.80 -8.09
CA ALA A 6 -12.35 -6.47 -6.75
C ALA A 6 -12.35 -4.94 -6.53
N PRO A 7 -12.56 -4.48 -5.27
CA PRO A 7 -12.32 -3.09 -4.88
C PRO A 7 -10.91 -2.62 -5.26
N ASP A 8 -10.75 -1.32 -5.53
CA ASP A 8 -9.49 -0.76 -6.00
C ASP A 8 -8.34 -0.90 -4.98
N ASP A 9 -8.65 -0.82 -3.68
CA ASP A 9 -7.71 -1.07 -2.59
C ASP A 9 -7.21 -2.53 -2.59
N VAL A 10 -8.09 -3.48 -2.88
CA VAL A 10 -7.73 -4.90 -2.98
C VAL A 10 -6.85 -5.16 -4.19
N LYS A 11 -7.17 -4.56 -5.35
CA LYS A 11 -6.35 -4.66 -6.57
C LYS A 11 -4.95 -4.10 -6.33
N LEU A 12 -4.87 -2.90 -5.75
CA LEU A 12 -3.61 -2.25 -5.42
C LEU A 12 -2.77 -3.08 -4.43
N ALA A 13 -3.39 -3.67 -3.41
CA ALA A 13 -2.69 -4.54 -2.48
C ALA A 13 -2.07 -5.77 -3.18
N VAL A 14 -2.80 -6.39 -4.11
CA VAL A 14 -2.30 -7.52 -4.91
C VAL A 14 -1.11 -7.10 -5.79
N ASP A 15 -1.22 -5.96 -6.47
CA ASP A 15 -0.14 -5.44 -7.31
C ASP A 15 1.13 -5.12 -6.49
N LEU A 16 0.96 -4.53 -5.30
CA LEU A 16 2.07 -4.25 -4.39
C LEU A 16 2.75 -5.54 -3.90
N ILE A 17 1.98 -6.57 -3.54
CA ILE A 17 2.53 -7.87 -3.15
C ILE A 17 3.32 -8.48 -4.30
N MET A 18 2.76 -8.50 -5.50
CA MET A 18 3.44 -9.03 -6.69
C MET A 18 4.75 -8.31 -6.98
N LEU A 19 4.77 -6.97 -6.83
CA LEU A 19 5.98 -6.17 -7.01
C LEU A 19 7.06 -6.56 -5.99
N LEU A 20 6.69 -6.69 -4.72
CA LEU A 20 7.62 -7.03 -3.64
C LEU A 20 8.18 -8.45 -3.80
N GLU A 21 7.34 -9.40 -4.21
CA GLU A 21 7.74 -10.78 -4.50
C GLU A 21 8.68 -10.85 -5.70
N THR A 22 8.38 -10.11 -6.78
CA THR A 22 9.22 -10.06 -7.99
C THR A 22 10.63 -9.54 -7.69
N HIS A 23 10.75 -8.61 -6.73
CA HIS A 23 12.04 -8.08 -6.28
C HIS A 23 12.66 -8.88 -5.13
N ASN A 24 12.06 -10.03 -4.77
CA ASN A 24 12.55 -10.94 -3.73
C ASN A 24 12.77 -10.25 -2.37
N ILE A 25 11.92 -9.25 -2.06
CA ILE A 25 12.02 -8.47 -0.82
C ILE A 25 11.63 -9.35 0.36
N ALA A 26 12.46 -9.35 1.40
CA ALA A 26 12.16 -10.09 2.62
C ALA A 26 10.86 -9.56 3.28
N PRO A 27 9.98 -10.45 3.81
CA PRO A 27 8.72 -10.03 4.42
C PRO A 27 8.89 -8.97 5.52
N ASP A 28 9.89 -9.10 6.39
CA ASP A 28 10.15 -8.12 7.46
C ASP A 28 10.48 -6.73 6.90
N THR A 29 11.29 -6.68 5.83
CA THR A 29 11.63 -5.43 5.14
C THR A 29 10.41 -4.83 4.46
N ALA A 30 9.60 -5.65 3.79
CA ALA A 30 8.36 -5.22 3.14
C ALA A 30 7.37 -4.64 4.16
N LEU A 31 7.15 -5.33 5.28
CA LEU A 31 6.27 -4.88 6.36
C LEU A 31 6.76 -3.57 6.97
N SER A 32 8.06 -3.45 7.23
CA SER A 32 8.64 -2.20 7.74
C SER A 32 8.45 -1.04 6.76
N ALA A 33 8.60 -1.27 5.45
CA ALA A 33 8.39 -0.24 4.44
C ALA A 33 6.91 0.16 4.32
N LEU A 34 6.00 -0.82 4.32
CA LEU A 34 4.55 -0.59 4.28
C LEU A 34 4.06 0.21 5.49
N GLU A 35 4.64 -0.01 6.68
CA GLU A 35 4.36 0.81 7.87
C GLU A 35 4.74 2.27 7.63
N MET A 36 5.93 2.55 7.08
CA MET A 36 6.36 3.92 6.76
C MET A 36 5.44 4.58 5.72
N VAL A 37 5.07 3.84 4.68
CA VAL A 37 4.13 4.31 3.64
C VAL A 37 2.78 4.65 4.27
N ARG A 38 2.24 3.80 5.16
CA ARG A 38 0.99 4.06 5.87
C ARG A 38 1.06 5.36 6.66
N GLN A 39 2.15 5.57 7.42
CA GLN A 39 2.34 6.79 8.20
C GLN A 39 2.42 8.05 7.33
N ASP A 40 3.04 7.97 6.14
CA ASP A 40 3.10 9.07 5.18
C ASP A 40 1.71 9.45 4.65
N PHE A 41 0.89 8.48 4.26
CA PHE A 41 -0.48 8.74 3.80
C PHE A 41 -1.38 9.28 4.93
N LEU A 42 -1.24 8.77 6.15
CA LEU A 42 -1.94 9.31 7.32
C LEU A 42 -1.54 10.77 7.61
N ARG A 43 -0.27 11.12 7.40
CA ARG A 43 0.18 12.52 7.50
C ARG A 43 -0.46 13.38 6.42
N LYS A 44 -0.42 12.94 5.15
CA LYS A 44 -1.01 13.65 4.02
C LYS A 44 -2.52 13.87 4.20
N GLN A 45 -3.24 12.86 4.71
CA GLN A 45 -4.65 12.98 5.05
C GLN A 45 -4.89 14.11 6.06
N ARG A 46 -4.13 14.12 7.17
CA ARG A 46 -4.23 15.19 8.18
C ARG A 46 -3.82 16.57 7.65
N GLU A 47 -2.91 16.63 6.68
CA GLU A 47 -2.52 17.89 6.05
C GLU A 47 -3.60 18.42 5.11
N ALA A 48 -4.26 17.52 4.36
CA ALA A 48 -5.40 17.88 3.52
C ALA A 48 -6.58 18.40 4.36
N GLU A 49 -6.90 17.74 5.48
CA GLU A 49 -7.96 18.16 6.41
C GLU A 49 -7.70 19.53 7.06
N LYS A 50 -6.43 19.97 7.17
CA LYS A 50 -6.06 21.28 7.73
C LYS A 50 -6.07 22.41 6.68
N ALA A 51 -6.09 22.05 5.40
CA ALA A 51 -6.10 23.00 4.29
C ALA A 51 -7.52 23.40 3.85
N GLU A 52 -8.54 22.71 4.36
CA GLU A 52 -9.97 23.07 4.29
C GLU A 52 -10.40 23.94 5.47
#